data_AF-A0A927PIA5-F1
#
_entry.id   AF-A0A927PIA5-F1
#
_cell.length_a   1.000
_cell.length_b   1.000
_cell.length_c   1.000
_cell.angle_alpha   90.00
_cell.angle_beta   90.00
_cell.angle_gamma   90.00
#
_symmetry.space_group_name_H-M   'P 1'
#
loop_
_entity.id
_entity.type
_entity.pdbx_description
1 polymer ?
#
loop_
_entity_poly.entity_id
_entity_poly.type
_entity_poly.pdbx_seq_one_letter_code
_entity_poly.pdbx_strand_id
1 'polypeptide(L)'
;MLKDKYDLTYGKGKDRVKRDKLNDPDRVKYYMYDTIRAVLPECKVPADLRFGLKKFEIELDYKFKRGTNQIEGVSFRYNNIAFKGSQIDWKFSFGNLKKEFQMNVELLQEQTKNNQQQQETQDLRREQPVESKPIVHSISGVMLTPRQWQTLEEGGFIYLENINKRDSKEKFSSYVFLNEEKNKAFSCKKNPDTFVKYGKYEMRLRDKMLIEAGYITKAKVKWWGGLDFAYPYLWKENKEDAEYKKSWDNPKIQKREKDNIGQKYAPKQLLDNKKTRPKLR
;
A
#
# COMPACT_ATOMS: atom_id res chain seq x y z
N MET A 1 -61.06 -3.13 10.55
CA MET A 1 -60.04 -2.59 11.47
C MET A 1 -60.11 -1.07 11.48
N LEU A 2 -59.46 -0.36 12.41
CA LEU A 2 -59.52 1.11 12.51
C LEU A 2 -59.09 1.81 11.20
N LYS A 3 -58.21 1.19 10.40
CA LYS A 3 -57.68 1.74 9.14
C LYS A 3 -58.69 1.74 7.99
N ASP A 4 -59.56 0.72 7.92
CA ASP A 4 -60.59 0.61 6.88
C ASP A 4 -61.76 1.60 7.13
N LYS A 5 -61.90 2.08 8.36
CA LYS A 5 -62.95 3.04 8.77
C LYS A 5 -62.62 4.49 8.38
N TYR A 6 -61.36 4.80 8.09
CA TYR A 6 -60.88 6.17 7.82
C TYR A 6 -60.21 6.33 6.45
N ASP A 7 -60.41 5.39 5.52
CA ASP A 7 -59.92 5.49 4.14
C ASP A 7 -58.40 5.76 4.02
N LEU A 8 -57.63 5.22 4.98
CA LEU A 8 -56.18 5.41 5.04
C LEU A 8 -55.47 4.42 4.10
N THR A 9 -54.78 4.93 3.08
CA THR A 9 -54.01 4.13 2.13
C THR A 9 -52.80 3.45 2.77
N TYR A 10 -52.57 2.16 2.47
CA TYR A 10 -51.34 1.46 2.85
C TYR A 10 -50.12 2.06 2.12
N GLY A 11 -49.16 2.60 2.87
CA GLY A 11 -47.89 3.04 2.31
C GLY A 11 -47.14 1.88 1.64
N LYS A 12 -46.96 1.93 0.32
CA LYS A 12 -46.17 0.94 -0.43
C LYS A 12 -44.68 1.14 -0.14
N GLY A 13 -44.09 0.26 0.65
CA GLY A 13 -42.64 0.16 0.89
C GLY A 13 -42.14 0.90 2.14
N LYS A 14 -41.25 0.24 2.89
CA LYS A 14 -40.67 0.75 4.13
C LYS A 14 -39.82 2.01 3.95
N ASP A 15 -39.29 2.24 2.74
CA ASP A 15 -38.44 3.38 2.42
C ASP A 15 -39.21 4.70 2.25
N ARG A 16 -40.56 4.67 2.16
CA ARG A 16 -41.41 5.86 1.95
C ARG A 16 -42.10 6.38 3.22
N VAL A 17 -41.70 5.89 4.40
CA VAL A 17 -42.31 6.27 5.67
C VAL A 17 -41.61 7.49 6.27
N LYS A 18 -42.38 8.53 6.64
CA LYS A 18 -41.88 9.71 7.37
C LYS A 18 -41.58 9.33 8.82
N ARG A 19 -40.36 8.87 9.08
CA ARG A 19 -39.94 8.29 10.37
C ARG A 19 -40.02 9.27 11.53
N ASP A 20 -39.84 10.55 11.27
CA ASP A 20 -39.90 11.62 12.29
C ASP A 20 -41.30 11.83 12.88
N LYS A 21 -42.34 11.27 12.24
CA LYS A 21 -43.73 11.35 12.71
C LYS A 21 -44.21 10.06 13.41
N LEU A 22 -43.34 9.06 13.54
CA LEU A 22 -43.69 7.81 14.19
C LEU A 22 -43.50 7.92 15.71
N ASN A 23 -44.46 7.37 16.45
CA ASN A 23 -44.34 7.16 17.89
C ASN A 23 -43.70 5.80 18.16
N ASP A 24 -43.20 5.62 19.39
CA ASP A 24 -42.77 4.32 19.86
C ASP A 24 -43.99 3.37 19.97
N PRO A 25 -43.86 2.09 19.58
CA PRO A 25 -42.61 1.37 19.32
C PRO A 25 -42.24 1.30 17.81
N ASP A 26 -43.05 1.85 16.92
CA ASP A 26 -42.81 1.79 15.46
C ASP A 26 -41.57 2.57 15.05
N ARG A 27 -41.29 3.72 15.67
CA ARG A 27 -40.06 4.49 15.44
C ARG A 27 -38.81 3.64 15.72
N VAL A 28 -38.77 2.97 16.87
CA VAL A 28 -37.69 2.05 17.25
C VAL A 28 -37.56 0.88 16.26
N LYS A 29 -38.69 0.34 15.80
CA LYS A 29 -38.69 -0.75 14.82
C LYS A 29 -38.01 -0.34 13.50
N TYR A 30 -38.27 0.87 13.01
CA TYR A 30 -37.59 1.40 11.82
C TYR A 30 -36.11 1.68 12.09
N TYR A 31 -35.77 2.27 13.23
CA TYR A 31 -34.38 2.47 13.63
C TYR A 31 -33.58 1.16 13.64
N MET A 32 -34.12 0.11 14.25
CA MET A 32 -33.51 -1.22 14.20
C MET A 32 -33.38 -1.74 12.77
N TYR A 33 -34.41 -1.56 11.93
CA TYR A 33 -34.38 -2.01 10.54
C TYR A 33 -33.22 -1.41 9.75
N ASP A 34 -33.03 -0.09 9.84
CA ASP A 34 -31.98 0.61 9.10
C ASP A 34 -30.60 0.24 9.61
N THR A 35 -30.46 0.16 10.93
CA THR A 35 -29.19 -0.15 11.57
C THR A 35 -28.74 -1.57 11.21
N ILE A 36 -29.64 -2.55 11.30
CA ILE A 36 -29.34 -3.94 10.90
C ILE A 36 -29.00 -3.97 9.41
N ARG A 37 -29.76 -3.29 8.55
CA ARG A 37 -29.50 -3.24 7.10
C ARG A 37 -28.14 -2.63 6.76
N ALA A 38 -27.68 -1.63 7.51
CA ALA A 38 -26.39 -0.99 7.28
C ALA A 38 -25.21 -1.85 7.74
N VAL A 39 -25.35 -2.57 8.86
CA VAL A 39 -24.28 -3.38 9.46
C VAL A 39 -24.15 -4.76 8.79
N LEU A 40 -25.25 -5.35 8.34
CA LEU A 40 -25.31 -6.72 7.85
C LEU A 40 -24.33 -7.06 6.69
N PRO A 41 -24.09 -6.19 5.69
CA PRO A 41 -23.18 -6.49 4.58
C PRO A 41 -21.72 -6.72 4.99
N GLU A 42 -21.29 -6.15 6.12
CA GLU A 42 -19.91 -6.30 6.62
C GLU A 42 -19.74 -7.54 7.52
N CYS A 43 -20.84 -8.18 7.91
CA CYS A 43 -20.83 -9.26 8.89
C CYS A 43 -20.63 -10.63 8.21
N LYS A 44 -19.68 -11.40 8.71
CA LYS A 44 -19.31 -12.73 8.17
C LYS A 44 -19.61 -13.84 9.17
N VAL A 45 -19.58 -13.51 10.46
CA VAL A 45 -19.98 -14.40 11.54
C VAL A 45 -21.06 -13.75 12.40
N PRO A 46 -21.91 -14.54 13.10
CA PRO A 46 -22.94 -13.99 13.98
C PRO A 46 -22.41 -13.04 15.05
N ALA A 47 -21.16 -13.23 15.49
CA ALA A 47 -20.49 -12.35 16.44
C ALA A 47 -20.28 -10.93 15.88
N ASP A 48 -19.97 -10.79 14.58
CA ASP A 48 -19.76 -9.49 13.93
C ASP A 48 -21.03 -8.65 14.01
N LEU A 49 -22.19 -9.27 13.73
CA LEU A 49 -23.48 -8.59 13.81
C LEU A 49 -23.74 -8.10 15.24
N ARG A 50 -23.44 -8.92 16.25
CA ARG A 50 -23.58 -8.53 17.65
C ARG A 50 -22.68 -7.33 18.00
N PHE A 51 -21.43 -7.34 17.56
CA PHE A 51 -20.50 -6.23 17.82
C PHE A 51 -20.86 -4.95 17.05
N GLY A 52 -21.28 -5.07 15.80
CA GLY A 52 -21.70 -3.95 14.97
C GLY A 52 -22.94 -3.26 15.54
N LEU A 53 -23.93 -4.04 15.97
CA LEU A 53 -25.15 -3.51 16.58
C LEU A 53 -24.94 -2.90 17.97
N LYS A 54 -23.98 -3.42 18.74
CA LYS A 54 -23.63 -2.86 20.06
C LYS A 54 -23.19 -1.40 19.99
N LYS A 55 -22.55 -0.97 18.90
CA LYS A 55 -22.17 0.44 18.66
C LYS A 55 -23.37 1.39 18.56
N PHE A 56 -24.54 0.85 18.22
CA PHE A 56 -25.80 1.58 18.08
C PHE A 56 -26.75 1.29 19.25
N GLU A 57 -26.23 0.71 20.33
CA GLU A 57 -26.96 0.33 21.55
C GLU A 57 -28.09 -0.69 21.30
N ILE A 58 -28.01 -1.42 20.20
CA ILE A 58 -28.93 -2.52 19.89
C ILE A 58 -28.32 -3.83 20.39
N GLU A 59 -29.02 -4.48 21.31
CA GLU A 59 -28.65 -5.80 21.80
C GLU A 59 -29.28 -6.91 20.95
N LEU A 60 -28.51 -7.95 20.66
CA LEU A 60 -28.93 -9.13 19.89
C LEU A 60 -28.94 -10.36 20.79
N ASP A 61 -30.12 -10.97 20.91
CA ASP A 61 -30.36 -12.17 21.70
C ASP A 61 -30.78 -13.34 20.80
N TYR A 62 -30.24 -14.53 21.09
CA TYR A 62 -30.57 -15.76 20.39
C TYR A 62 -31.58 -16.59 21.18
N LYS A 63 -32.63 -17.03 20.50
CA LYS A 63 -33.57 -18.04 21.03
C LYS A 63 -33.08 -19.42 20.62
N PHE A 64 -32.93 -20.32 21.58
CA PHE A 64 -32.55 -21.71 21.34
C PHE A 64 -33.77 -22.64 21.39
N LYS A 65 -33.74 -23.70 20.58
CA LYS A 65 -34.75 -24.75 20.61
C LYS A 65 -34.63 -25.53 21.92
N ARG A 66 -35.76 -25.85 22.56
CA ARG A 66 -35.77 -26.61 23.82
C ARG A 66 -35.08 -27.96 23.65
N GLY A 67 -34.08 -28.24 24.50
CA GLY A 67 -33.34 -29.51 24.50
C GLY A 67 -32.21 -29.62 23.47
N THR A 68 -31.91 -28.56 22.70
CA THR A 68 -30.74 -28.53 21.80
C THR A 68 -30.04 -27.17 21.85
N ASN A 69 -28.76 -27.12 21.46
CA ASN A 69 -28.03 -25.86 21.31
C ASN A 69 -28.26 -25.21 19.93
N GLN A 70 -29.35 -25.57 19.25
CA GLN A 70 -29.67 -25.02 17.93
C GLN A 70 -30.45 -23.71 18.08
N ILE A 71 -29.98 -22.67 17.41
CA ILE A 71 -30.67 -21.38 17.36
C ILE A 71 -31.96 -21.53 16.54
N GLU A 72 -33.08 -21.19 17.16
CA GLU A 72 -34.43 -21.20 16.58
C GLU A 72 -34.84 -19.80 16.08
N GLY A 73 -34.31 -18.74 16.69
CA GLY A 73 -34.66 -17.37 16.33
C GLY A 73 -33.74 -16.31 16.93
N VAL A 74 -34.02 -15.07 16.58
CA VAL A 74 -33.29 -13.89 17.07
C VAL A 74 -34.27 -12.79 17.50
N SER A 75 -33.87 -12.03 18.52
CA SER A 75 -34.54 -10.82 18.96
C SER A 75 -33.54 -9.68 19.12
N PHE A 76 -34.02 -8.47 18.83
CA PHE A 76 -33.24 -7.23 18.95
C PHE A 76 -33.88 -6.35 20.01
N ARG A 77 -33.08 -5.73 20.86
CA ARG A 77 -33.54 -4.87 21.95
C ARG A 77 -32.86 -3.51 21.92
N TYR A 78 -33.63 -2.45 22.10
CA TYR A 78 -33.18 -1.05 22.17
C TYR A 78 -34.12 -0.28 23.09
N ASN A 79 -33.60 0.50 24.04
CA ASN A 79 -34.39 1.32 24.99
C ASN A 79 -35.59 0.58 25.60
N ASN A 80 -35.36 -0.62 26.15
CA ASN A 80 -36.37 -1.52 26.75
C ASN A 80 -37.45 -2.06 25.80
N ILE A 81 -37.39 -1.75 24.50
CA ILE A 81 -38.29 -2.29 23.49
C ILE A 81 -37.57 -3.43 22.76
N ALA A 82 -38.24 -4.58 22.66
CA ALA A 82 -37.69 -5.76 22.00
C ALA A 82 -38.60 -6.24 20.87
N PHE A 83 -37.99 -6.60 19.73
CA PHE A 83 -38.68 -7.19 18.59
C PHE A 83 -37.98 -8.47 18.15
N LYS A 84 -38.76 -9.49 17.76
CA LYS A 84 -38.23 -10.64 17.01
C LYS A 84 -37.73 -10.13 15.67
N GLY A 85 -36.66 -10.73 15.15
CA GLY A 85 -36.12 -10.34 13.85
C GLY A 85 -37.16 -10.35 12.74
N SER A 86 -38.00 -11.39 12.67
CA SER A 86 -39.10 -11.49 11.70
C SER A 86 -40.22 -10.45 11.89
N GLN A 87 -40.36 -9.88 13.10
CA GLN A 87 -41.30 -8.78 13.32
C GLN A 87 -40.74 -7.48 12.74
N ILE A 88 -39.43 -7.25 12.82
CA ILE A 88 -38.76 -6.10 12.20
C ILE A 88 -38.82 -6.24 10.68
N ASP A 89 -38.31 -7.35 10.14
CA ASP A 89 -38.39 -7.73 8.73
C ASP A 89 -38.17 -9.24 8.58
N TRP A 90 -38.86 -9.87 7.64
CA TRP A 90 -38.67 -11.31 7.37
C TRP A 90 -37.21 -11.65 7.01
N LYS A 91 -36.47 -10.71 6.40
CA LYS A 91 -35.02 -10.82 6.12
C LYS A 91 -34.15 -10.93 7.38
N PHE A 92 -34.62 -10.46 8.52
CA PHE A 92 -33.87 -10.51 9.78
C PHE A 92 -34.26 -11.71 10.65
N SER A 93 -34.96 -12.69 10.10
CA SER A 93 -35.06 -14.01 10.73
C SER A 93 -33.67 -14.67 10.79
N PHE A 94 -33.43 -15.51 11.81
CA PHE A 94 -32.13 -16.16 11.98
C PHE A 94 -31.70 -16.95 10.74
N GLY A 95 -32.63 -17.68 10.13
CA GLY A 95 -32.36 -18.45 8.91
C GLY A 95 -31.89 -17.59 7.74
N ASN A 96 -32.45 -16.38 7.58
CA ASN A 96 -32.03 -15.45 6.54
C ASN A 96 -30.71 -14.75 6.89
N LEU A 97 -30.52 -14.33 8.14
CA LEU A 97 -29.24 -13.77 8.60
C LEU A 97 -28.08 -14.76 8.39
N LYS A 98 -28.32 -16.05 8.69
CA LYS A 98 -27.32 -17.11 8.46
C LYS A 98 -26.93 -17.22 6.97
N LYS A 99 -27.90 -17.12 6.06
CA LYS A 99 -27.65 -17.13 4.62
C LYS A 99 -26.83 -15.91 4.18
N GLU A 100 -27.17 -14.73 4.69
CA GLU A 100 -26.43 -13.49 4.41
C GLU A 100 -24.96 -13.57 4.87
N PHE A 101 -24.70 -14.10 6.07
CA PHE A 101 -23.32 -14.33 6.52
C PHE A 101 -22.54 -15.27 5.60
N GLN A 102 -23.17 -16.37 5.18
CA GLN A 102 -22.56 -17.32 4.26
C GLN A 102 -22.24 -16.67 2.91
N MET A 103 -23.18 -15.90 2.37
CA MET A 103 -23.00 -15.16 1.12
C MET A 103 -21.88 -14.12 1.23
N ASN A 104 -21.78 -13.40 2.35
CA ASN A 104 -20.70 -12.43 2.57
C ASN A 104 -19.32 -13.10 2.66
N VAL A 105 -19.24 -14.30 3.24
CA VAL A 105 -18.01 -15.10 3.26
C VAL A 105 -17.64 -15.56 1.85
N GLU A 106 -18.60 -16.05 1.07
CA GLU A 106 -18.40 -16.47 -0.32
C GLU A 106 -17.95 -15.30 -1.21
N LEU A 107 -18.61 -14.15 -1.10
CA LEU A 107 -18.24 -12.94 -1.84
C LEU A 107 -16.81 -12.50 -1.50
N LEU A 108 -16.41 -12.56 -0.23
CA LEU A 108 -15.04 -12.26 0.17
C LEU A 108 -14.05 -13.27 -0.42
N GLN A 109 -14.39 -14.56 -0.41
CA GLN A 109 -13.54 -15.60 -1.00
C GLN A 109 -13.39 -15.40 -2.51
N GLU A 110 -14.48 -15.10 -3.22
CA GLU A 110 -14.46 -14.78 -4.65
C GLU A 110 -13.64 -13.52 -4.93
N GLN A 111 -13.77 -12.47 -4.13
CA GLN A 111 -12.94 -11.28 -4.24
C GLN A 111 -11.45 -11.61 -4.02
N THR A 112 -11.12 -12.44 -3.02
CA THR A 112 -9.73 -12.87 -2.81
C THR A 112 -9.20 -13.71 -3.97
N LYS A 113 -10.01 -14.63 -4.51
CA LYS A 113 -9.65 -15.45 -5.68
C LYS A 113 -9.51 -14.61 -6.94
N ASN A 114 -10.39 -13.65 -7.16
CA ASN A 114 -10.32 -12.72 -8.30
C ASN A 114 -9.11 -11.80 -8.18
N ASN A 115 -8.79 -11.32 -6.97
CA ASN A 115 -7.58 -10.53 -6.73
C ASN A 115 -6.32 -11.37 -6.92
N GLN A 116 -6.31 -12.62 -6.47
CA GLN A 116 -5.21 -13.57 -6.71
C GLN A 116 -5.08 -13.91 -8.19
N GLN A 117 -6.17 -14.20 -8.90
CA GLN A 117 -6.16 -14.43 -10.34
C GLN A 117 -5.78 -13.17 -11.11
N GLN A 118 -6.15 -11.96 -10.66
CA GLN A 118 -5.68 -10.73 -11.29
C GLN A 118 -4.20 -10.48 -11.00
N GLN A 119 -3.69 -10.83 -9.82
CA GLN A 119 -2.26 -10.83 -9.51
C GLN A 119 -1.52 -11.87 -10.36
N GLU A 120 -1.99 -13.12 -10.41
CA GLU A 120 -1.46 -14.18 -11.26
C GLU A 120 -1.58 -13.83 -12.74
N THR A 121 -2.65 -13.18 -13.21
CA THR A 121 -2.80 -12.74 -14.61
C THR A 121 -1.92 -11.53 -14.90
N GLN A 122 -1.67 -10.65 -13.93
CA GLN A 122 -0.69 -9.57 -14.04
C GLN A 122 0.75 -10.10 -14.02
N ASP A 123 1.02 -11.13 -13.23
CA ASP A 123 2.33 -11.80 -13.15
C ASP A 123 2.56 -12.68 -14.39
N LEU A 124 1.55 -13.40 -14.88
CA LEU A 124 1.56 -14.14 -16.16
C LEU A 124 1.62 -13.19 -17.37
N ARG A 125 1.06 -11.97 -17.31
CA ARG A 125 1.26 -10.92 -18.33
C ARG A 125 2.62 -10.24 -18.20
N ARG A 126 3.22 -10.16 -17.01
CA ARG A 126 4.64 -9.80 -16.84
C ARG A 126 5.58 -10.90 -17.35
N GLU A 127 5.12 -12.15 -17.35
CA GLU A 127 5.82 -13.32 -17.90
C GLU A 127 5.45 -13.65 -19.36
N GLN A 128 4.74 -12.77 -20.07
CA GLN A 128 4.79 -12.81 -21.53
C GLN A 128 6.21 -12.42 -21.97
N PRO A 129 6.90 -13.24 -22.77
CA PRO A 129 8.23 -12.88 -23.25
C PRO A 129 8.06 -11.62 -24.11
N VAL A 130 8.64 -10.50 -23.66
CA VAL A 130 9.01 -9.47 -24.61
C VAL A 130 9.95 -10.18 -25.57
N GLU A 131 9.51 -10.41 -26.79
CA GLU A 131 10.34 -10.88 -27.90
C GLU A 131 11.34 -9.78 -28.32
N SER A 132 11.91 -9.09 -27.34
CA SER A 132 13.16 -8.37 -27.44
C SER A 132 14.21 -9.34 -26.93
N LYS A 133 15.17 -9.70 -27.79
CA LYS A 133 16.42 -10.40 -27.47
C LYS A 133 16.78 -10.26 -25.98
N PRO A 134 17.02 -11.35 -25.22
CA PRO A 134 17.28 -11.25 -23.80
C PRO A 134 18.41 -10.24 -23.57
N ILE A 135 18.12 -9.15 -22.87
CA ILE A 135 19.17 -8.22 -22.45
C ILE A 135 20.01 -9.00 -21.45
N VAL A 136 21.11 -9.55 -21.95
CA VAL A 136 22.10 -10.28 -21.16
C VAL A 136 22.86 -9.28 -20.30
N HIS A 137 22.31 -8.99 -19.12
CA HIS A 137 23.02 -8.25 -18.10
C HIS A 137 24.11 -9.17 -17.54
N SER A 138 25.37 -8.84 -17.82
CA SER A 138 26.51 -9.53 -17.25
C SER A 138 27.26 -8.59 -16.30
N ILE A 139 27.57 -9.08 -15.10
CA ILE A 139 28.42 -8.37 -14.15
C ILE A 139 29.72 -9.16 -14.05
N SER A 140 30.83 -8.54 -14.47
CA SER A 140 32.17 -9.13 -14.39
C SER A 140 32.25 -10.56 -14.95
N GLY A 141 31.62 -10.78 -16.11
CA GLY A 141 31.62 -12.06 -16.83
C GLY A 141 30.65 -13.12 -16.31
N VAL A 142 29.87 -12.82 -15.28
CA VAL A 142 28.78 -13.67 -14.79
C VAL A 142 27.47 -13.21 -15.42
N MET A 143 26.78 -14.11 -16.11
CA MET A 143 25.44 -13.85 -16.65
C MET A 143 24.42 -13.85 -15.52
N LEU A 144 23.60 -12.80 -15.46
CA LEU A 144 22.54 -12.70 -14.47
C LEU A 144 21.24 -13.32 -15.00
N THR A 145 20.52 -14.00 -14.11
CA THR A 145 19.13 -14.39 -14.39
C THR A 145 18.21 -13.16 -14.34
N PRO A 146 17.04 -13.19 -15.01
CA PRO A 146 16.07 -12.09 -14.93
C PRO A 146 15.70 -11.72 -13.48
N ARG A 147 15.54 -12.72 -12.61
CA ARG A 147 15.23 -12.52 -11.19
C ARG A 147 16.37 -11.86 -10.41
N GLN A 148 17.62 -12.23 -10.71
CA GLN A 148 18.80 -11.58 -10.12
C GLN A 148 18.90 -10.12 -10.56
N TRP A 149 18.66 -9.85 -11.84
CA TRP A 149 18.62 -8.48 -12.36
C TRP A 149 17.50 -7.65 -11.73
N GLN A 150 16.29 -8.21 -11.63
CA GLN A 150 15.16 -7.56 -10.96
C GLN A 150 15.49 -7.21 -9.50
N THR A 151 16.11 -8.13 -8.76
CA THR A 151 16.54 -7.89 -7.37
C THR A 151 17.49 -6.70 -7.27
N LEU A 152 18.40 -6.55 -8.24
CA LEU A 152 19.33 -5.42 -8.31
C LEU A 152 18.59 -4.12 -8.68
N GLU A 153 17.62 -4.17 -9.61
CA GLU A 153 16.81 -3.02 -9.98
C GLU A 153 15.93 -2.51 -8.85
N GLU A 154 15.44 -3.38 -7.98
CA GLU A 154 14.64 -2.99 -6.80
C GLU A 154 15.51 -2.40 -5.67
N GLY A 155 16.83 -2.28 -5.88
CA GLY A 155 17.77 -1.76 -4.88
C GLY A 155 18.20 -2.79 -3.83
N GLY A 156 17.97 -4.08 -4.12
CA GLY A 156 18.47 -5.20 -3.37
C GLY A 156 19.94 -5.51 -3.65
N PHE A 157 20.38 -6.67 -3.20
CA PHE A 157 21.70 -7.21 -3.51
C PHE A 157 21.59 -8.70 -3.78
N ILE A 158 22.52 -9.24 -4.55
CA ILE A 158 22.62 -10.66 -4.86
C ILE A 158 23.99 -11.19 -4.46
N TYR A 159 24.09 -12.48 -4.20
CA TYR A 159 25.39 -13.14 -4.04
C TYR A 159 25.75 -13.83 -5.34
N LEU A 160 26.90 -13.49 -5.91
CA LEU A 160 27.40 -14.10 -7.13
C LEU A 160 28.64 -14.92 -6.81
N GLU A 161 28.69 -16.10 -7.40
CA GLU A 161 29.87 -16.97 -7.43
C GLU A 161 30.56 -16.86 -8.78
N ASN A 162 31.83 -17.24 -8.83
CA ASN A 162 32.60 -17.30 -10.07
C ASN A 162 32.79 -15.96 -10.81
N ILE A 163 32.85 -14.84 -10.06
CA ILE A 163 33.10 -13.51 -10.61
C ILE A 163 34.55 -13.43 -11.12
N ASN A 164 34.75 -12.95 -12.35
CA ASN A 164 36.08 -12.78 -12.92
C ASN A 164 36.75 -11.52 -12.34
N LYS A 165 37.98 -11.67 -11.84
CA LYS A 165 38.83 -10.55 -11.46
C LYS A 165 39.41 -9.90 -12.71
N ARG A 166 39.43 -8.56 -12.78
CA ARG A 166 39.90 -7.83 -13.97
C ARG A 166 41.30 -8.23 -14.44
N ASP A 167 42.17 -8.60 -13.50
CA ASP A 167 43.60 -8.84 -13.75
C ASP A 167 44.08 -10.24 -13.33
N SER A 168 43.18 -11.20 -13.14
CA SER A 168 43.56 -12.58 -12.80
C SER A 168 42.57 -13.60 -13.36
N LYS A 169 43.06 -14.81 -13.68
CA LYS A 169 42.22 -15.99 -13.95
C LYS A 169 41.49 -16.49 -12.69
N GLU A 170 41.81 -15.93 -11.52
CA GLU A 170 41.18 -16.25 -10.26
C GLU A 170 39.73 -15.75 -10.23
N LYS A 171 38.83 -16.68 -9.89
CA LYS A 171 37.41 -16.44 -9.68
C LYS A 171 37.15 -16.19 -8.20
N PHE A 172 36.22 -15.30 -7.88
CA PHE A 172 35.83 -15.03 -6.50
C PHE A 172 34.32 -14.89 -6.36
N SER A 173 33.83 -15.10 -5.14
CA SER A 173 32.42 -14.89 -4.81
C SER A 173 32.25 -13.60 -4.01
N SER A 174 31.17 -12.87 -4.28
CA SER A 174 30.95 -11.56 -3.66
C SER A 174 29.47 -11.18 -3.70
N TYR A 175 29.04 -10.38 -2.72
CA TYR A 175 27.76 -9.69 -2.82
C TYR A 175 27.87 -8.56 -3.84
N VAL A 176 26.83 -8.38 -4.64
CA VAL A 176 26.74 -7.35 -5.68
C VAL A 176 25.47 -6.53 -5.49
N PHE A 177 25.60 -5.21 -5.62
CA PHE A 177 24.48 -4.25 -5.57
C PHE A 177 24.73 -3.09 -6.54
N LEU A 178 23.69 -2.35 -6.89
CA LEU A 178 23.78 -1.19 -7.79
C LEU A 178 23.73 0.13 -7.01
N ASN A 179 24.20 1.20 -7.64
CA ASN A 179 23.91 2.55 -7.21
C ASN A 179 22.45 2.95 -7.52
N GLU A 180 22.02 4.11 -7.01
CA GLU A 180 20.64 4.60 -7.16
C GLU A 180 20.21 4.77 -8.64
N GLU A 181 21.14 5.10 -9.53
CA GLU A 181 20.90 5.24 -10.98
C GLU A 181 20.91 3.92 -11.74
N LYS A 182 21.23 2.80 -11.07
CA LYS A 182 21.30 1.44 -11.63
C LYS A 182 22.30 1.27 -12.78
N ASN A 183 23.23 2.21 -12.94
CA ASN A 183 24.22 2.21 -14.03
C ASN A 183 25.59 1.69 -13.60
N LYS A 184 25.83 1.47 -12.29
CA LYS A 184 27.10 0.99 -11.76
C LYS A 184 26.92 -0.05 -10.67
N ALA A 185 27.61 -1.18 -10.84
CA ALA A 185 27.66 -2.27 -9.87
C ALA A 185 28.84 -2.11 -8.91
N PHE A 186 28.60 -2.49 -7.66
CA PHE A 186 29.57 -2.56 -6.58
C PHE A 186 29.60 -3.98 -6.04
N SER A 187 30.77 -4.42 -5.56
CA SER A 187 30.91 -5.75 -4.96
C SER A 187 31.62 -5.71 -3.61
N CYS A 188 31.17 -6.53 -2.66
CA CYS A 188 31.78 -6.65 -1.34
C CYS A 188 31.70 -8.06 -0.77
N LYS A 189 32.73 -8.46 -0.02
CA LYS A 189 32.82 -9.80 0.60
C LYS A 189 31.83 -10.00 1.76
N LYS A 190 31.47 -8.92 2.46
CA LYS A 190 30.57 -8.94 3.61
C LYS A 190 29.14 -8.61 3.18
N ASN A 191 28.15 -9.05 3.96
CA ASN A 191 26.75 -8.73 3.70
C ASN A 191 26.56 -7.20 3.59
N PRO A 192 26.03 -6.67 2.46
CA PRO A 192 25.81 -5.25 2.21
C PRO A 192 24.99 -4.51 3.29
N ASP A 193 24.13 -5.25 4.00
CA ASP A 193 23.26 -4.73 5.06
C ASP A 193 23.91 -4.70 6.45
N THR A 194 25.16 -5.14 6.56
CA THR A 194 25.94 -5.04 7.82
C THR A 194 26.15 -3.57 8.20
N PHE A 195 25.93 -3.24 9.47
CA PHE A 195 26.17 -1.89 9.98
C PHE A 195 27.66 -1.68 10.32
N VAL A 196 28.21 -0.55 9.87
CA VAL A 196 29.60 -0.14 10.10
C VAL A 196 29.65 1.31 10.57
N LYS A 197 30.64 1.65 11.40
CA LYS A 197 30.85 3.02 11.86
C LYS A 197 31.36 3.89 10.71
N TYR A 198 30.74 5.06 10.52
CA TYR A 198 31.12 6.05 9.53
C TYR A 198 30.86 7.47 10.05
N GLY A 199 31.94 8.14 10.48
CA GLY A 199 31.86 9.38 11.23
C GLY A 199 31.02 9.20 12.50
N LYS A 200 29.95 9.99 12.63
CA LYS A 200 29.04 9.94 13.78
C LYS A 200 27.94 8.86 13.70
N TYR A 201 27.75 8.20 12.57
CA TYR A 201 26.67 7.21 12.40
C TYR A 201 27.23 5.78 12.36
N GLU A 202 26.41 4.82 12.77
CA GLU A 202 26.52 3.44 12.27
C GLU A 202 25.56 3.28 11.09
N MET A 203 26.06 2.90 9.92
CA MET A 203 25.26 2.82 8.68
C MET A 203 25.52 1.51 7.92
N ARG A 204 24.64 1.17 6.96
CA ARG A 204 24.88 0.01 6.09
C ARG A 204 26.19 0.14 5.32
N LEU A 205 26.93 -0.96 5.24
CA LEU A 205 28.20 -1.06 4.52
C LEU A 205 28.07 -0.59 3.06
N ARG A 206 26.99 -0.98 2.38
CA ARG A 206 26.76 -0.58 0.99
C ARG A 206 26.59 0.93 0.83
N ASP A 207 25.92 1.57 1.78
CA ASP A 207 25.66 3.01 1.73
C ASP A 207 26.98 3.77 1.92
N LYS A 208 27.83 3.32 2.87
CA LYS A 208 29.20 3.82 3.01
C LYS A 208 29.99 3.70 1.70
N MET A 209 29.95 2.54 1.05
CA MET A 209 30.68 2.32 -0.22
C MET A 209 30.22 3.26 -1.33
N LEU A 210 28.92 3.52 -1.44
CA LEU A 210 28.37 4.47 -2.41
C LEU A 210 28.83 5.91 -2.10
N ILE A 211 28.79 6.33 -0.84
CA ILE A 211 29.23 7.66 -0.41
C ILE A 211 30.73 7.85 -0.70
N GLU A 212 31.58 6.88 -0.36
CA GLU A 212 33.02 6.93 -0.63
C GLU A 212 33.33 6.93 -2.13
N ALA A 213 32.48 6.31 -2.94
CA ALA A 213 32.59 6.36 -4.39
C ALA A 213 32.07 7.70 -5.00
N GLY A 214 31.54 8.61 -4.18
CA GLY A 214 31.08 9.94 -4.58
C GLY A 214 29.58 10.04 -4.90
N TYR A 215 28.78 9.04 -4.54
CA TYR A 215 27.34 9.05 -4.79
C TYR A 215 26.58 9.68 -3.62
N ILE A 216 25.65 10.59 -3.94
CA ILE A 216 24.62 11.02 -3.00
C ILE A 216 23.72 9.82 -2.70
N THR A 217 23.68 9.42 -1.44
CA THR A 217 23.05 8.16 -1.02
C THR A 217 22.05 8.41 0.10
N LYS A 218 20.83 7.89 -0.05
CA LYS A 218 19.85 7.84 1.05
C LYS A 218 20.23 6.68 1.98
N ALA A 219 21.06 6.99 2.97
CA ALA A 219 21.71 5.98 3.81
C ALA A 219 20.79 5.53 4.94
N LYS A 220 20.74 4.23 5.23
CA LYS A 220 20.09 3.69 6.44
C LYS A 220 21.09 3.72 7.59
N VAL A 221 20.82 4.56 8.59
CA VAL A 221 21.70 4.76 9.75
C VAL A 221 20.99 4.42 11.05
N LYS A 222 21.72 3.90 12.05
CA LYS A 222 21.23 3.82 13.43
C LYS A 222 21.13 5.22 14.00
N TRP A 223 20.02 5.50 14.66
CA TRP A 223 19.74 6.78 15.30
C TRP A 223 19.84 6.65 16.82
N TRP A 224 20.20 7.72 17.51
CA TRP A 224 20.40 7.69 18.96
C TRP A 224 19.07 7.44 19.67
N GLY A 225 18.94 6.32 20.39
CA GLY A 225 17.85 6.08 21.36
C GLY A 225 16.98 4.82 21.20
N GLY A 226 17.20 3.90 20.24
CA GLY A 226 16.36 2.69 20.16
C GLY A 226 16.52 1.77 18.94
N LEU A 227 15.47 0.97 18.67
CA LEU A 227 15.33 -0.02 17.58
C LEU A 227 15.11 0.60 16.18
N ASP A 228 14.94 1.93 16.09
CA ASP A 228 14.57 2.62 14.86
C ASP A 228 15.77 3.06 14.00
N PHE A 229 15.54 3.18 12.69
CA PHE A 229 16.52 3.63 11.71
C PHE A 229 16.14 5.00 11.13
N ALA A 230 17.15 5.80 10.83
CA ALA A 230 16.99 7.05 10.09
C ALA A 230 17.50 6.90 8.64
N TYR A 231 16.98 7.75 7.74
CA TYR A 231 17.27 7.69 6.30
C TYR A 231 17.76 9.04 5.72
N PRO A 232 18.84 9.65 6.26
CA PRO A 232 19.38 10.89 5.72
C PRO A 232 20.07 10.69 4.36
N TYR A 233 20.11 11.74 3.54
CA TYR A 233 20.95 11.82 2.36
C TYR A 233 22.37 12.24 2.76
N LEU A 234 23.35 11.42 2.42
CA LEU A 234 24.77 11.63 2.72
C LEU A 234 25.61 11.61 1.44
N TRP A 235 26.65 12.45 1.38
CA TRP A 235 27.61 12.52 0.26
C TRP A 235 28.93 13.17 0.69
N LYS A 236 29.99 13.01 -0.10
CA LYS A 236 31.20 13.84 0.00
C LYS A 236 31.20 14.87 -1.12
N GLU A 237 31.69 16.09 -0.87
CA GLU A 237 31.81 17.11 -1.91
C GLU A 237 32.99 16.77 -2.84
N ASN A 238 34.10 16.35 -2.24
CA ASN A 238 35.27 15.81 -2.92
C ASN A 238 35.58 14.41 -2.38
N LYS A 239 36.12 13.53 -3.23
CA LYS A 239 36.45 12.15 -2.83
C LYS A 239 37.47 12.08 -1.69
N GLU A 240 38.34 13.08 -1.61
CA GLU A 240 39.41 13.22 -0.62
C GLU A 240 38.93 13.77 0.72
N ASP A 241 37.68 14.26 0.81
CA ASP A 241 37.15 14.81 2.05
C ASP A 241 37.14 13.74 3.15
N ALA A 242 37.64 14.08 4.33
CA ALA A 242 37.57 13.20 5.49
C ALA A 242 36.13 13.05 6.02
N GLU A 243 35.32 14.10 5.87
CA GLU A 243 33.94 14.16 6.36
C GLU A 243 32.90 14.14 5.23
N TYR A 244 31.70 13.68 5.56
CA TYR A 244 30.55 13.71 4.66
C TYR A 244 29.58 14.84 5.03
N LYS A 245 28.90 15.36 4.02
CA LYS A 245 27.74 16.24 4.17
C LYS A 245 26.48 15.41 4.44
N LYS A 246 25.48 16.03 5.06
CA LYS A 246 24.18 15.42 5.34
C LYS A 246 23.03 16.37 4.99
N SER A 247 21.92 15.82 4.52
CA SER A 247 20.64 16.49 4.34
C SER A 247 19.51 15.53 4.68
N TRP A 248 18.42 16.02 5.26
CA TRP A 248 17.20 15.23 5.47
C TRP A 248 16.29 15.25 4.25
N ASP A 249 16.39 16.30 3.44
CA ASP A 249 15.71 16.43 2.15
C ASP A 249 16.63 15.97 1.02
N ASN A 250 16.04 15.55 -0.10
CA ASN A 250 16.80 15.10 -1.26
C ASN A 250 17.57 16.27 -1.91
N PRO A 251 18.91 16.34 -1.80
CA PRO A 251 19.69 17.48 -2.27
C PRO A 251 19.72 17.56 -3.80
N LYS A 252 19.38 16.47 -4.52
CA LYS A 252 19.27 16.48 -5.99
C LYS A 252 18.09 17.36 -6.48
N ILE A 253 17.06 17.56 -5.65
CA ILE A 253 15.90 18.41 -5.98
C ILE A 253 16.29 19.89 -5.88
N GLN A 254 16.98 20.30 -4.81
CA GLN A 254 17.40 21.69 -4.62
C GLN A 254 18.43 22.16 -5.66
N LYS A 255 19.32 21.28 -6.13
CA LYS A 255 20.28 21.62 -7.19
C LYS A 255 19.57 21.85 -8.53
N ARG A 256 18.61 20.99 -8.90
CA ARG A 256 17.76 21.19 -10.09
C ARG A 256 16.93 22.48 -10.01
N GLU A 257 16.41 22.85 -8.84
CA GLU A 257 15.69 24.11 -8.65
C GLU A 257 16.61 25.33 -8.75
N LYS A 258 17.82 25.28 -8.18
CA LYS A 258 18.82 26.36 -8.30
C LYS A 258 19.36 26.51 -9.73
N ASP A 259 19.60 25.41 -10.43
CA ASP A 259 20.01 25.40 -11.83
C ASP A 259 18.89 25.96 -12.75
N ASN A 260 17.62 25.63 -12.45
CA ASN A 260 16.45 26.18 -13.15
C ASN A 260 16.21 27.68 -12.86
N ILE A 261 16.55 28.18 -11.66
CA ILE A 261 16.47 29.61 -11.32
C ILE A 261 17.63 30.38 -11.97
N GLY A 262 18.84 29.81 -12.02
CA GLY A 262 20.01 30.39 -12.69
C GLY A 262 19.83 30.56 -14.20
N GLN A 263 19.10 29.65 -14.86
CA GLN A 263 18.75 29.79 -16.28
C GLN A 263 17.67 30.84 -16.57
N LYS A 264 16.83 31.21 -15.59
CA LYS A 264 15.79 32.24 -15.77
C LYS A 264 16.32 33.68 -15.67
N TYR A 265 17.51 33.88 -15.10
CA TYR A 265 18.09 35.21 -14.87
C TYR A 265 19.53 35.38 -15.38
N ALA A 266 19.89 34.71 -16.48
CA ALA A 266 21.08 35.08 -17.24
C ALA A 266 20.78 36.35 -18.06
N PRO A 267 21.55 37.45 -17.93
CA PRO A 267 21.34 38.67 -18.71
C PRO A 267 21.52 38.37 -20.21
N LYS A 268 20.53 38.72 -21.03
CA LYS A 268 20.65 38.70 -22.50
C LYS A 268 21.78 39.65 -22.90
N GLN A 269 22.90 39.12 -23.38
CA GLN A 269 23.88 39.93 -24.11
C GLN A 269 23.22 40.44 -25.40
N LEU A 270 23.11 41.76 -25.50
CA LEU A 270 22.68 42.47 -26.69
C LEU A 270 23.68 42.19 -27.83
N LEU A 271 23.22 41.48 -28.86
CA LEU A 271 23.95 41.33 -30.11
C LEU A 271 23.87 42.65 -30.87
N ASP A 272 25.01 43.33 -30.93
CA ASP A 272 25.20 44.58 -31.66
C ASP A 272 25.27 44.30 -33.17
N ASN A 273 24.34 44.89 -33.91
CA ASN A 273 24.19 44.74 -35.36
C ASN A 273 25.30 45.49 -36.12
N LYS A 274 26.14 44.77 -36.88
CA LYS A 274 26.88 45.37 -38.00
C LYS A 274 26.34 44.85 -39.33
N LYS A 275 25.55 45.71 -39.98
CA LYS A 275 25.07 45.60 -41.36
C LYS A 275 26.24 45.65 -42.35
N THR A 276 26.31 44.67 -43.25
CA THR A 276 27.02 44.78 -44.54
C THR A 276 25.99 44.77 -45.68
N ARG A 277 25.91 45.88 -46.43
CA ARG A 277 25.12 46.00 -47.68
C ARG A 277 25.93 45.43 -48.85
N PRO A 278 25.33 44.69 -49.79
CA PRO A 278 25.87 44.53 -51.14
C PRO A 278 25.36 45.62 -52.09
N LYS A 279 26.21 45.98 -53.06
CA LYS A 279 26.04 47.04 -54.06
C LYS A 279 25.05 46.63 -55.17
N LEU A 280 24.29 47.62 -55.65
CA LEU A 280 23.45 47.53 -56.84
C LEU A 280 24.29 47.35 -58.12
N ARG A 281 23.74 46.60 -59.06
CA ARG A 281 23.96 46.74 -60.50
C ARG A 281 22.62 47.06 -61.14
#